data_AF-A0A661YS32-F1
#
_entry.id   AF-A0A661YS32-F1
#
_cell.length_a   1.000
_cell.length_b   1.000
_cell.length_c   1.000
_cell.angle_alpha   90.00
_cell.angle_beta   90.00
_cell.angle_gamma   90.00
#
_symmetry.space_group_name_H-M   'P 1'
#
loop_
_entity.id
_entity.type
_entity.pdbx_description
1 polymer ?
#
loop_
_entity_poly.entity_id
_entity_poly.type
_entity_poly.pdbx_seq_one_letter_code
_entity_poly.pdbx_strand_id
1 'polypeptide(L)'
;TGKKWDDKTYIRYSGYPGGQRSRTAKEILDRFPERLVEHAVKGMLPKSRLGSELFRNLYVYVGPEHKQEAQQPKEYKIKTNK
;
A
#
# COMPACT_ATOMS: atom_id res chain seq x y z
N THR A 1 -10.20 6.34 10.79
CA THR A 1 -10.81 5.75 12.00
C THR A 1 -12.32 5.62 11.80
N GLY A 2 -12.96 4.66 12.47
CA GLY A 2 -14.34 4.20 12.21
C GLY A 2 -14.41 2.73 11.74
N LYS A 3 -15.56 2.27 11.25
CA LYS A 3 -15.80 0.91 10.70
C LYS A 3 -15.09 0.61 9.36
N LYS A 4 -14.08 1.41 9.00
CA LYS A 4 -13.36 1.34 7.71
C LYS A 4 -12.66 0.00 7.48
N TRP A 5 -12.32 -0.73 8.54
CA TRP A 5 -11.69 -2.05 8.41
C TRP A 5 -12.62 -3.07 7.76
N ASP A 6 -13.91 -2.98 8.07
CA ASP A 6 -14.93 -3.89 7.57
C ASP A 6 -15.63 -3.31 6.32
N ASP A 7 -15.87 -1.99 6.30
CA ASP A 7 -16.64 -1.34 5.23
C ASP A 7 -15.81 -1.06 3.96
N LYS A 8 -14.48 -0.89 4.09
CA LYS A 8 -13.65 -0.53 2.94
C LYS A 8 -13.34 -1.76 2.10
N THR A 9 -13.95 -1.83 0.93
CA THR A 9 -13.72 -2.90 -0.04
C THR A 9 -12.77 -2.49 -1.15
N TYR A 10 -11.80 -3.36 -1.45
CA TYR A 10 -10.90 -3.28 -2.58
C TYR A 10 -11.39 -4.23 -3.67
N ILE A 11 -11.71 -3.67 -4.85
CA ILE A 11 -12.23 -4.42 -5.98
C ILE A 11 -11.12 -4.57 -7.02
N ARG A 12 -11.01 -5.77 -7.60
CA ARG A 12 -10.17 -6.05 -8.76
C ARG A 12 -10.93 -6.90 -9.76
N TYR A 13 -10.62 -6.74 -11.04
CA TYR A 13 -11.20 -7.52 -12.12
C TYR A 13 -10.11 -8.33 -12.81
N SER A 14 -10.38 -9.60 -13.12
CA SER A 14 -9.40 -10.47 -13.77
C SER A 14 -9.33 -10.32 -15.29
N GLY A 15 -10.34 -9.71 -15.93
CA GLY A 15 -10.45 -9.63 -17.39
C GLY A 15 -11.54 -10.53 -17.99
N TYR A 16 -11.98 -11.57 -17.28
CA TYR A 16 -12.95 -12.57 -17.76
C TYR A 16 -14.39 -12.28 -17.26
N PRO A 17 -15.45 -12.68 -17.98
CA PRO A 17 -16.82 -12.61 -17.49
C PRO A 17 -16.98 -13.25 -16.11
N GLY A 18 -17.60 -12.54 -15.16
CA GLY A 18 -17.70 -12.97 -13.76
C GLY A 18 -16.39 -12.86 -12.95
N GLY A 19 -15.34 -12.25 -13.52
CA GLY A 19 -14.01 -12.16 -12.92
C GLY A 19 -13.81 -11.08 -11.85
N GLN A 20 -14.88 -10.44 -11.38
CA GLN A 20 -14.81 -9.42 -10.33
C GLN A 20 -14.58 -10.07 -8.97
N ARG A 21 -13.57 -9.60 -8.24
CA ARG A 21 -13.26 -10.04 -6.87
C ARG A 21 -13.18 -8.83 -5.96
N SER A 22 -13.89 -8.86 -4.85
CA SER A 22 -13.81 -7.88 -3.77
C SER A 22 -13.12 -8.48 -2.55
N ARG A 23 -12.43 -7.64 -1.77
CA ARG A 23 -11.90 -7.99 -0.45
C ARG A 23 -12.04 -6.81 0.49
N THR A 24 -12.29 -7.07 1.77
CA THR A 24 -12.30 -6.01 2.79
C THR A 24 -10.88 -5.58 3.16
N ALA A 25 -10.73 -4.43 3.80
CA ALA A 25 -9.44 -3.97 4.29
C ALA A 25 -8.84 -4.94 5.32
N LYS A 26 -9.68 -5.55 6.17
CA LYS A 26 -9.28 -6.59 7.12
C LYS A 26 -8.72 -7.83 6.42
N GLU A 27 -9.41 -8.35 5.42
CA GLU A 27 -8.94 -9.51 4.66
C GLU A 27 -7.61 -9.27 3.92
N ILE A 28 -7.37 -8.02 3.48
CA ILE A 28 -6.07 -7.65 2.88
C ILE A 28 -4.99 -7.58 3.95
N LEU A 29 -5.28 -6.99 5.11
CA LEU A 29 -4.35 -6.92 6.22
C LEU A 29 -3.87 -8.31 6.65
N ASP A 30 -4.79 -9.27 6.76
CA ASP A 30 -4.47 -10.63 7.19
C ASP A 30 -3.62 -11.40 6.18
N ARG A 31 -3.79 -11.11 4.87
CA ARG A 31 -3.16 -11.89 3.80
C ARG A 31 -1.90 -11.23 3.22
N PHE A 32 -1.93 -9.92 3.05
CA PHE A 32 -0.91 -9.11 2.39
C PHE A 32 -0.90 -7.70 3.03
N PRO A 33 -0.46 -7.56 4.28
CA PRO A 33 -0.52 -6.30 5.02
C PRO A 33 0.24 -5.16 4.33
N GLU A 34 1.34 -5.46 3.63
CA GLU A 34 2.13 -4.50 2.86
C GLU A 34 1.30 -3.75 1.80
N ARG A 35 0.34 -4.44 1.18
CA ARG A 35 -0.47 -3.89 0.09
C ARG A 35 -1.37 -2.75 0.55
N LEU A 36 -1.76 -2.74 1.81
CA LEU A 36 -2.66 -1.70 2.32
C LEU A 36 -1.98 -0.32 2.26
N VAL A 37 -0.70 -0.28 2.61
CA VAL A 37 0.15 0.92 2.53
C VAL A 37 0.51 1.23 1.08
N GLU A 38 0.94 0.22 0.31
CA GLU A 38 1.27 0.39 -1.11
C GLU A 38 0.11 0.97 -1.92
N HIS A 39 -1.11 0.45 -1.73
CA HIS A 39 -2.30 0.94 -2.43
C HIS A 39 -2.62 2.39 -2.05
N ALA A 40 -2.43 2.77 -0.78
CA ALA A 40 -2.65 4.14 -0.34
C ALA A 40 -1.64 5.10 -0.98
N VAL A 41 -0.34 4.77 -0.93
CA VAL A 41 0.72 5.61 -1.51
C VAL A 41 0.59 5.68 -3.03
N LYS A 42 0.37 4.55 -3.70
CA LYS A 42 0.18 4.49 -5.16
C LYS A 42 -1.01 5.36 -5.62
N GLY A 43 -2.07 5.42 -4.81
CA GLY A 43 -3.24 6.26 -5.09
C GLY A 43 -2.95 7.77 -5.00
N MET A 44 -1.92 8.18 -4.25
CA MET A 44 -1.51 9.58 -4.09
C MET A 44 -0.47 10.04 -5.12
N LEU A 45 0.14 9.12 -5.86
CA LEU A 45 1.13 9.44 -6.89
C LEU A 45 0.47 9.84 -8.22
N PRO A 46 1.17 10.63 -9.06
CA PRO A 46 0.71 10.92 -10.43
C PRO A 46 0.51 9.63 -11.23
N LYS A 47 -0.60 9.52 -11.97
CA LYS A 47 -0.89 8.34 -12.80
C LYS A 47 -0.17 8.39 -14.15
N SER A 48 1.14 8.59 -14.11
CA SER A 48 2.03 8.71 -15.27
C SER A 48 3.18 7.69 -15.20
N ARG A 49 4.02 7.67 -16.25
CA ARG A 49 5.25 6.86 -16.27
C ARG A 49 6.17 7.21 -15.10
N LEU A 50 6.35 8.51 -14.85
CA LEU A 50 7.14 9.02 -13.73
C LEU A 50 6.57 8.56 -12.38
N GLY A 51 5.25 8.60 -12.19
CA GLY A 51 4.66 8.09 -10.95
C GLY A 51 4.87 6.59 -10.75
N SER A 52 4.93 5.82 -11.83
CA SER A 52 5.27 4.39 -11.78
C SER A 52 6.73 4.15 -11.39
N GLU A 53 7.65 5.02 -11.84
CA GLU A 53 9.06 4.99 -11.43
C GLU A 53 9.21 5.41 -9.97
N LEU A 54 8.53 6.47 -9.52
CA LEU A 54 8.51 6.87 -8.11
C LEU A 54 8.00 5.75 -7.20
N PHE A 55 6.97 5.04 -7.63
CA PHE A 55 6.41 3.93 -6.86
C PHE A 55 7.42 2.77 -6.67
N ARG A 56 8.33 2.55 -7.63
CA ARG A 56 9.39 1.52 -7.50
C ARG A 56 10.44 1.86 -6.42
N ASN A 57 10.54 3.12 -6.02
CA ASN A 57 11.44 3.54 -4.96
C ASN A 57 10.86 3.26 -3.56
N LEU A 58 9.57 2.92 -3.46
CA LEU A 58 8.92 2.59 -2.20
C LEU A 58 9.14 1.12 -1.86
N TYR A 59 9.67 0.85 -0.68
CA TYR A 59 9.76 -0.49 -0.10
C TYR A 59 8.93 -0.53 1.19
N VAL A 60 7.94 -1.43 1.24
CA VAL A 60 7.10 -1.66 2.42
C VAL A 60 7.43 -3.03 2.98
N TYR A 61 7.83 -3.07 4.25
CA TYR A 61 8.17 -4.30 4.96
C TYR A 61 7.10 -4.65 5.99
N VAL A 62 6.89 -5.96 6.16
CA VAL A 62 6.07 -6.51 7.23
C VAL A 62 7.00 -6.88 8.38
N GLY A 63 6.77 -6.31 9.56
CA GLY A 63 7.64 -6.48 10.71
C GLY A 63 8.64 -5.32 10.89
N PRO A 64 9.51 -5.41 11.92
CA PRO A 64 10.40 -4.32 12.31
C PRO A 64 11.69 -4.23 11.47
N GLU A 65 12.05 -5.28 10.73
CA GLU A 65 13.32 -5.38 10.00
C GLU A 65 13.17 -5.03 8.51
N HIS A 66 14.23 -4.46 7.93
CA HIS A 66 14.33 -4.14 6.51
C HIS A 66 15.64 -4.68 5.91
N LYS A 67 15.69 -4.91 4.59
CA LYS A 67 16.86 -5.49 3.92
C LYS A 67 17.93 -4.47 3.47
N GLN A 68 17.75 -3.19 3.80
CA GLN A 68 18.57 -2.07 3.30
C GLN A 68 19.63 -1.58 4.29
N GLU A 69 20.13 -2.44 5.16
CA GLU A 69 21.11 -2.05 6.18
C GLU A 69 22.37 -1.40 5.60
N ALA A 70 22.83 -1.88 4.44
CA ALA A 70 24.00 -1.33 3.75
C ALA A 70 23.84 0.14 3.32
N GLN A 71 22.60 0.63 3.17
CA GLN A 71 22.32 2.01 2.74
C GLN A 71 22.32 3.01 3.91
N GLN A 72 22.48 2.54 5.15
CA GLN A 72 22.46 3.36 6.37
C GLN A 72 21.26 4.34 6.41
N PRO A 73 20.02 3.83 6.33
CA PRO A 73 18.83 4.67 6.32
C PRO A 73 18.71 5.47 7.61
N LYS A 74 18.29 6.74 7.49
CA LYS A 74 18.04 7.63 8.62
C LYS A 74 16.56 7.60 8.97
N GLU A 75 16.25 7.48 10.26
CA GLU A 75 14.87 7.55 10.74
C GLU A 75 14.27 8.94 10.42
N TYR A 76 13.10 8.95 9.78
CA TYR A 76 12.37 10.17 9.47
C TYR A 76 11.06 10.21 10.24
N LYS A 77 10.94 11.16 11.18
CA LYS A 77 9.71 11.39 11.95
C LYS A 77 8.84 12.40 11.21
N ILE A 78 7.60 12.01 10.92
CA ILE A 78 6.63 12.86 10.22
C ILE A 78 6.31 14.06 11.11
N LYS A 79 6.66 15.27 10.66
CA LYS A 79 6.27 16.51 11.33
C LYS A 79 4.82 16.81 10.99
N THR A 80 4.00 17.05 12.00
CA THR A 80 2.62 17.52 11.77
C THR A 80 2.70 18.99 11.40
N ASN A 81 2.60 19.32 10.12
CA ASN A 81 2.34 20.69 9.71
C ASN A 81 0.91 21.01 10.13
N LYS A 82 0.78 21.78 11.21
CA LYS A 82 -0.45 22.50 11.55
C LYS A 82 -0.50 23.79 10.74
#